data_AF-X1LD69-F1
#
_entry.id   AF-X1LD69-F1
#
_cell.length_a   1.000
_cell.length_b   1.000
_cell.length_c   1.000
_cell.angle_alpha   90.00
_cell.angle_beta   90.00
_cell.angle_gamma   90.00
#
_symmetry.space_group_name_H-M   'P 1'
#
loop_
_entity.id
_entity.type
_entity.pdbx_description
1 polymer ?
#
loop_
_entity_poly.entity_id
_entity_poly.type
_entity_poly.pdbx_seq_one_letter_code
_entity_poly.pdbx_strand_id
1 'polypeptide(L)'
;IEEDNLISFTIESTLVNRQSRQPLATGIGACSTRETKYKYRWVFEEEAISMGLNPVTLKRKDKKYQVPNPERGELVNTIVKMSAKRADIDAAQSLPGVAATLRKLFKGMPVKGKEKRDWNWFWTQLRTMGVDSKKAHSILGVVSIKDDWVGKGKTLDAALAVIKLALAKEKPSPLKGDEAAWEDLRHPTEGEEKPVGVAAPKIGARAPTEEKLKPKPKRDPNTVKTIDALKKACSEDFGLDEPAIFAELNIGSWLEVFSPSDAYRTIAAARQ
;
A
#
# COMPACT_ATOMS: atom_id res chain seq x y z
N ILE A 1 -36.43 -12.22 -35.98
CA ILE A 1 -36.45 -12.74 -34.59
C ILE A 1 -35.12 -13.44 -34.44
N GLU A 2 -34.12 -12.72 -33.91
CA GLU A 2 -32.75 -13.24 -33.80
C GLU A 2 -32.78 -14.52 -32.97
N GLU A 3 -32.42 -15.65 -33.58
CA GLU A 3 -32.14 -16.88 -32.85
C GLU A 3 -31.05 -16.56 -31.84
N ASP A 4 -31.46 -16.53 -30.58
CA ASP A 4 -30.63 -16.17 -29.46
C ASP A 4 -29.58 -17.26 -29.32
N ASN A 5 -28.39 -17.04 -29.90
CA ASN A 5 -27.19 -17.88 -29.77
C ASN A 5 -26.66 -17.82 -28.32
N LEU A 6 -27.50 -18.26 -27.40
CA LEU A 6 -27.23 -18.40 -25.98
C LEU A 6 -26.38 -19.66 -25.79
N ILE A 7 -25.17 -19.45 -25.27
CA ILE A 7 -24.33 -20.53 -24.79
C ILE A 7 -24.37 -20.45 -23.27
N SER A 8 -24.84 -21.51 -22.63
CA SER A 8 -24.96 -21.61 -21.19
C SER A 8 -24.59 -23.01 -20.75
N PHE A 9 -23.77 -23.11 -19.72
CA PHE A 9 -23.37 -24.38 -19.11
C PHE A 9 -23.63 -24.34 -17.62
N THR A 10 -24.24 -25.40 -17.11
CA THR A 10 -24.34 -25.70 -15.68
C THR A 10 -23.59 -26.99 -15.43
N ILE A 11 -22.58 -26.94 -14.57
CA ILE A 11 -21.69 -28.07 -14.26
C ILE A 11 -21.80 -28.35 -12.76
N GLU A 12 -21.89 -29.63 -12.43
CA GLU A 12 -21.76 -30.13 -11.06
C GLU A 12 -20.35 -30.71 -10.88
N SER A 13 -19.71 -30.39 -9.76
CA SER A 13 -18.42 -30.95 -9.37
C SER A 13 -18.55 -31.62 -8.01
N THR A 14 -18.00 -32.82 -7.89
CA THR A 14 -18.03 -33.61 -6.65
C THR A 14 -16.63 -33.78 -6.12
N LEU A 15 -16.38 -33.27 -4.91
CA LEU A 15 -15.14 -33.51 -4.19
C LEU A 15 -15.19 -34.87 -3.54
N VAL A 16 -14.17 -35.68 -3.80
CA VAL A 16 -14.09 -37.06 -3.32
C VAL A 16 -12.88 -37.21 -2.43
N ASN A 17 -13.05 -37.89 -1.29
CA ASN A 17 -11.90 -38.28 -0.47
C ASN A 17 -11.03 -39.27 -1.25
N ARG A 18 -9.74 -38.99 -1.39
CA ARG A 18 -8.81 -39.83 -2.16
C ARG A 18 -8.66 -41.25 -1.59
N GLN A 19 -8.74 -41.41 -0.27
CA GLN A 19 -8.57 -42.69 0.41
C GLN A 19 -9.88 -43.47 0.51
N SER A 20 -10.94 -42.84 1.03
CA SER A 20 -12.23 -43.52 1.25
C SER A 20 -13.12 -43.58 0.00
N ARG A 21 -12.78 -42.84 -1.07
CA ARG A 21 -13.60 -42.68 -2.29
C ARG A 21 -15.02 -42.15 -2.04
N GLN A 22 -15.29 -41.65 -0.83
CA GLN A 22 -16.60 -41.09 -0.48
C GLN A 22 -16.72 -39.64 -0.97
N PRO A 23 -17.91 -39.24 -1.46
CA PRO A 23 -18.18 -37.84 -1.77
C PRO A 23 -18.19 -37.02 -0.47
N LEU A 24 -17.39 -35.96 -0.44
CA LEU A 24 -17.29 -35.05 0.70
C LEU A 24 -18.16 -33.82 0.52
N ALA A 25 -18.28 -33.34 -0.71
CA ALA A 25 -19.02 -32.15 -1.06
C ALA A 25 -19.36 -32.15 -2.54
N THR A 26 -20.47 -31.50 -2.89
CA THR A 26 -20.82 -31.15 -4.26
C THR A 26 -20.89 -29.63 -4.39
N GLY A 27 -20.67 -29.14 -5.60
CA GLY A 27 -20.78 -27.73 -5.94
C GLY A 27 -21.30 -27.56 -7.35
N ILE A 28 -22.05 -26.48 -7.57
CA ILE A 28 -22.70 -26.19 -8.84
C ILE A 28 -22.15 -24.89 -9.39
N GLY A 29 -21.72 -24.93 -10.64
CA GLY A 29 -21.20 -23.78 -11.36
C GLY A 29 -21.98 -23.54 -12.65
N ALA A 30 -22.65 -22.39 -12.74
CA ALA A 30 -23.33 -21.95 -13.95
C ALA A 30 -22.61 -20.75 -14.57
N CYS A 31 -22.56 -20.70 -15.90
CA CYS A 31 -22.01 -19.57 -16.65
C CYS A 31 -22.70 -19.45 -18.01
N SER A 32 -22.87 -18.22 -18.52
CA SER A 32 -23.49 -18.00 -19.84
C SER A 32 -22.96 -16.77 -20.58
N THR A 33 -23.12 -16.76 -21.90
CA THR A 33 -22.83 -15.58 -22.75
C THR A 33 -23.74 -14.39 -22.49
N ARG A 34 -24.81 -14.54 -21.68
CA ARG A 34 -25.66 -13.43 -21.23
C ARG A 34 -25.06 -12.63 -20.06
N GLU A 35 -24.05 -13.15 -19.37
CA GLU A 35 -23.36 -12.39 -18.33
C GLU A 35 -22.66 -11.16 -18.92
N THR A 36 -22.74 -10.01 -18.24
CA THR A 36 -22.18 -8.72 -18.71
C THR A 36 -20.72 -8.83 -19.17
N LYS A 37 -19.93 -9.69 -18.54
CA LYS A 37 -18.52 -9.92 -18.87
C LYS A 37 -18.31 -10.53 -20.26
N TYR A 38 -19.24 -11.37 -20.72
CA TYR A 38 -19.14 -12.11 -21.98
C TYR A 38 -20.07 -11.54 -23.05
N LYS A 39 -21.18 -10.91 -22.63
CA LYS A 39 -22.17 -10.26 -23.46
C LYS A 39 -21.61 -9.02 -24.16
N TYR A 40 -20.66 -8.33 -23.52
CA TYR A 40 -20.10 -7.07 -24.01
C TYR A 40 -18.58 -7.09 -24.05
N ARG A 41 -18.01 -6.31 -24.98
CA ARG A 41 -16.58 -6.00 -25.04
C ARG A 41 -16.35 -4.49 -25.05
N TRP A 42 -15.15 -4.07 -24.61
CA TRP A 42 -14.75 -2.67 -24.61
C TRP A 42 -13.88 -2.39 -25.82
N VAL A 43 -14.36 -1.56 -26.73
CA VAL A 43 -13.70 -1.21 -28.00
C VAL A 43 -13.40 0.29 -28.08
N PHE A 44 -12.52 0.70 -28.98
CA PHE A 44 -12.29 2.11 -29.23
C PHE A 44 -13.40 2.72 -30.10
N GLU A 45 -13.38 4.05 -30.23
CA GLU A 45 -14.42 4.78 -30.96
C GLU A 45 -14.47 4.37 -32.43
N GLU A 46 -13.31 4.21 -33.07
CA GLU A 46 -13.22 3.86 -34.49
C GLU A 46 -13.86 2.49 -34.76
N GLU A 47 -13.63 1.53 -33.85
CA GLU A 47 -14.17 0.19 -33.95
C GLU A 47 -15.68 0.17 -33.69
N ALA A 48 -16.18 0.94 -32.71
CA ALA A 48 -17.61 1.08 -32.48
C ALA A 48 -18.33 1.68 -33.71
N ILE A 49 -17.73 2.70 -34.34
CA ILE A 49 -18.24 3.32 -35.58
C ILE A 49 -18.22 2.30 -36.73
N SER A 50 -17.14 1.50 -36.87
CA SER A 50 -17.06 0.47 -37.91
C SER A 50 -18.13 -0.62 -37.77
N MET A 51 -18.61 -0.87 -36.54
CA MET A 51 -19.72 -1.78 -36.26
C MET A 51 -21.10 -1.14 -36.50
N GLY A 52 -21.15 0.09 -37.01
CA GLY A 52 -22.38 0.84 -37.25
C GLY A 52 -23.08 1.31 -35.97
N LEU A 53 -22.37 1.32 -34.83
CA LEU A 53 -22.92 1.75 -33.55
C LEU A 53 -22.59 3.22 -33.30
N ASN A 54 -23.57 3.97 -32.78
CA ASN A 54 -23.36 5.37 -32.42
C ASN A 54 -22.70 5.47 -31.03
N PRO A 55 -21.45 6.00 -30.91
CA PRO A 55 -20.75 6.08 -29.63
C PRO A 55 -21.46 6.92 -28.56
N VAL A 56 -22.33 7.85 -28.96
CA VAL A 56 -23.06 8.75 -28.05
C VAL A 56 -24.06 7.98 -27.17
N THR A 57 -24.60 6.87 -27.65
CA THR A 57 -25.60 6.07 -26.91
C THR A 57 -24.97 4.94 -26.09
N LEU A 58 -23.67 4.69 -26.26
CA LEU A 58 -22.96 3.59 -25.64
C LEU A 58 -22.32 3.98 -24.30
N LYS A 59 -22.21 3.01 -23.39
CA LYS A 59 -21.51 3.21 -22.12
C LYS A 59 -20.02 3.43 -22.37
N ARG A 60 -19.47 4.52 -21.84
CA ARG A 60 -18.06 4.90 -22.00
C ARG A 60 -17.26 4.63 -20.71
N LYS A 61 -16.04 4.13 -20.86
CA LYS A 61 -15.05 3.98 -19.78
C LYS A 61 -13.64 4.06 -20.37
N ASP A 62 -12.78 4.90 -19.80
CA ASP A 62 -11.35 4.99 -20.18
C ASP A 62 -11.12 5.12 -21.70
N LYS A 63 -11.89 6.01 -22.37
CA LYS A 63 -11.91 6.21 -23.84
C LYS A 63 -12.34 5.00 -24.68
N LYS A 64 -12.92 3.98 -24.05
CA LYS A 64 -13.53 2.83 -24.73
C LYS A 64 -15.05 2.86 -24.59
N TYR A 65 -15.74 2.24 -25.53
CA TYR A 65 -17.18 2.09 -25.59
C TYR A 65 -17.55 0.62 -25.41
N GLN A 66 -18.60 0.38 -24.65
CA GLN A 66 -19.12 -0.96 -24.42
C GLN A 66 -20.04 -1.35 -25.58
N VAL A 67 -19.63 -2.35 -26.37
CA VAL A 67 -20.40 -2.87 -27.51
C VAL A 67 -20.83 -4.31 -27.27
N PRO A 68 -21.96 -4.77 -27.87
CA PRO A 68 -22.31 -6.18 -27.87
C PRO A 68 -21.19 -7.02 -28.48
N ASN A 69 -20.88 -8.16 -27.86
CA ASN A 69 -19.83 -9.04 -28.38
C ASN A 69 -20.33 -9.77 -29.64
N PRO A 70 -19.68 -9.60 -30.81
CA PRO A 70 -20.06 -10.28 -32.04
C PRO A 70 -19.63 -11.77 -32.05
N GLU A 71 -18.53 -12.10 -31.36
CA GLU A 71 -17.88 -13.42 -31.42
C GLU A 71 -18.37 -14.33 -30.28
N ARG A 72 -19.68 -14.47 -30.11
CA ARG A 72 -20.24 -15.28 -29.00
C ARG A 72 -19.91 -16.77 -29.14
N GLY A 73 -19.83 -17.28 -30.37
CA GLY A 73 -19.50 -18.69 -30.66
C GLY A 73 -18.13 -19.12 -30.13
N GLU A 74 -17.14 -18.22 -30.19
CA GLU A 74 -15.77 -18.50 -29.70
C GLU A 74 -15.69 -18.60 -28.17
N LEU A 75 -16.75 -18.20 -27.45
CA LEU A 75 -16.76 -18.22 -26.00
C LEU A 75 -17.10 -19.58 -25.39
N VAL A 76 -17.49 -20.59 -26.17
CA VAL A 76 -17.90 -21.91 -25.65
C VAL A 76 -16.90 -22.47 -24.63
N ASN A 77 -15.63 -22.57 -25.01
CA ASN A 77 -14.57 -23.08 -24.12
C ASN A 77 -14.41 -22.22 -22.85
N THR A 78 -14.53 -20.90 -23.00
CA THR A 78 -14.46 -19.96 -21.88
C THR A 78 -15.62 -20.16 -20.91
N ILE A 79 -16.85 -20.27 -21.41
CA ILE A 79 -18.04 -20.48 -20.57
C ILE A 79 -17.94 -21.83 -19.85
N VAL A 80 -17.56 -22.91 -20.55
CA VAL A 80 -17.37 -24.24 -19.94
C VAL A 80 -16.33 -24.20 -18.81
N LYS A 81 -15.14 -23.65 -19.06
CA LYS A 81 -14.07 -23.56 -18.06
C LYS A 81 -14.49 -22.70 -16.86
N MET A 82 -15.28 -21.66 -17.09
CA MET A 82 -15.77 -20.80 -16.02
C MET A 82 -16.88 -21.46 -15.20
N SER A 83 -17.78 -22.21 -15.82
CA SER A 83 -18.76 -23.06 -15.11
C SER A 83 -18.06 -24.10 -14.25
N ALA A 84 -17.09 -24.84 -14.81
CA ALA A 84 -16.34 -25.85 -14.07
C ALA A 84 -15.57 -25.24 -12.88
N LYS A 85 -14.85 -24.14 -13.11
CA LYS A 85 -14.14 -23.42 -12.04
C LYS A 85 -15.10 -22.95 -10.93
N ARG A 86 -16.29 -22.47 -11.28
CA ARG A 86 -17.30 -22.07 -10.30
C ARG A 86 -17.80 -23.28 -9.50
N ALA A 87 -18.04 -24.41 -10.16
CA ALA A 87 -18.46 -25.65 -9.51
C ALA A 87 -17.41 -26.15 -8.50
N ASP A 88 -16.13 -26.13 -8.86
CA ASP A 88 -15.04 -26.52 -7.97
C ASP A 88 -14.90 -25.59 -6.76
N ILE A 89 -15.00 -24.27 -6.99
CA ILE A 89 -14.94 -23.28 -5.90
C ILE A 89 -16.12 -23.46 -4.95
N ASP A 90 -17.32 -23.69 -5.49
CA ASP A 90 -18.54 -23.90 -4.71
C ASP A 90 -18.42 -25.19 -3.87
N ALA A 91 -17.95 -26.28 -4.48
CA ALA A 91 -17.74 -27.55 -3.78
C ALA A 91 -16.69 -27.44 -2.67
N ALA A 92 -15.62 -26.66 -2.89
CA ALA A 92 -14.63 -26.41 -1.85
C ALA A 92 -15.19 -25.53 -0.72
N GLN A 93 -16.05 -24.56 -1.03
CA GLN A 93 -16.66 -23.68 -0.03
C GLN A 93 -17.76 -24.35 0.79
N SER A 94 -18.43 -25.37 0.24
CA SER A 94 -19.45 -26.13 0.96
C SER A 94 -18.88 -27.06 2.03
N LEU A 95 -17.57 -27.31 2.02
CA LEU A 95 -16.89 -28.00 3.11
C LEU A 95 -16.93 -27.19 4.43
N PRO A 96 -17.20 -27.83 5.57
CA PRO A 96 -17.26 -27.16 6.87
C PRO A 96 -16.00 -26.35 7.19
N GLY A 97 -16.17 -25.08 7.53
CA GLY A 97 -15.08 -24.18 7.96
C GLY A 97 -14.16 -23.65 6.84
N VAL A 98 -14.22 -24.20 5.63
CA VAL A 98 -13.34 -23.78 4.52
C VAL A 98 -13.64 -22.35 4.07
N ALA A 99 -14.90 -22.01 3.82
CA ALA A 99 -15.27 -20.64 3.41
C ALA A 99 -14.84 -19.56 4.42
N ALA A 100 -14.98 -19.85 5.73
CA ALA A 100 -14.53 -18.95 6.78
C ALA A 100 -13.00 -18.80 6.81
N THR A 101 -12.28 -19.91 6.62
CA THR A 101 -10.82 -19.93 6.59
C THR A 101 -10.26 -19.21 5.37
N LEU A 102 -10.82 -19.45 4.17
CA LEU A 102 -10.43 -18.74 2.94
C LEU A 102 -10.63 -17.23 3.07
N ARG A 103 -11.73 -16.78 3.67
CA ARG A 103 -11.96 -15.35 3.93
C ARG A 103 -10.89 -14.75 4.85
N LYS A 104 -10.47 -15.46 5.89
CA LYS A 104 -9.39 -15.02 6.80
C LYS A 104 -8.03 -14.98 6.11
N LEU A 105 -7.74 -15.95 5.23
CA LEU A 105 -6.49 -16.03 4.48
C LEU A 105 -6.38 -14.93 3.42
N PHE A 106 -7.44 -14.70 2.64
CA PHE A 106 -7.39 -13.83 1.46
C PHE A 106 -7.80 -12.38 1.69
N LYS A 107 -8.55 -12.05 2.77
CA LYS A 107 -8.83 -10.65 3.10
C LYS A 107 -7.67 -9.96 3.83
N GLY A 108 -6.57 -10.68 4.06
CA GLY A 108 -5.63 -10.35 5.11
C GLY A 108 -6.32 -10.47 6.47
N MET A 109 -5.58 -10.82 7.51
CA MET A 109 -6.03 -10.39 8.84
C MET A 109 -6.27 -8.88 8.75
N PRO A 110 -7.39 -8.33 9.26
CA PRO A 110 -7.46 -6.89 9.43
C PRO A 110 -6.21 -6.51 10.24
N VAL A 111 -5.27 -5.82 9.60
CA VAL A 111 -4.17 -5.21 10.32
C VAL A 111 -4.86 -4.16 11.17
N LYS A 112 -5.15 -4.50 12.43
CA LYS A 112 -5.48 -3.51 13.45
C LYS A 112 -4.30 -2.53 13.46
N GLY A 113 -4.48 -1.40 12.78
CA GLY A 113 -3.47 -0.35 12.67
C GLY A 113 -2.79 -0.28 11.31
N LYS A 114 -3.50 0.27 10.31
CA LYS A 114 -2.99 1.29 9.35
C LYS A 114 -4.08 1.69 8.34
N GLU A 115 -5.32 1.88 8.80
CA GLU A 115 -6.16 2.87 8.12
C GLU A 115 -5.48 4.23 8.32
N LYS A 116 -5.34 5.00 7.24
CA LYS A 116 -4.93 6.41 7.33
C LYS A 116 -5.87 7.04 8.35
N ARG A 117 -5.37 7.34 9.56
CA ARG A 117 -6.21 7.88 10.62
C ARG A 117 -6.76 9.21 10.15
N ASP A 118 -8.07 9.28 9.96
CA ASP A 118 -8.72 10.46 9.42
C ASP A 118 -8.66 11.63 10.40
N TRP A 119 -8.74 12.85 9.87
CA TRP A 119 -8.84 14.08 10.67
C TRP A 119 -9.96 14.03 11.71
N ASN A 120 -11.07 13.37 11.38
CA ASN A 120 -12.19 13.21 12.30
C ASN A 120 -11.80 12.37 13.53
N TRP A 121 -10.98 11.33 13.35
CA TRP A 121 -10.46 10.53 14.45
C TRP A 121 -9.57 11.37 15.37
N PHE A 122 -8.65 12.14 14.79
CA PHE A 122 -7.72 12.99 15.55
C PHE A 122 -8.46 14.01 16.43
N TRP A 123 -9.44 14.73 15.86
CA TRP A 123 -10.23 15.70 16.63
C TRP A 123 -11.17 15.05 17.65
N THR A 124 -11.66 13.84 17.38
CA THR A 124 -12.43 13.08 18.37
C THR A 124 -11.57 12.71 19.58
N GLN A 125 -10.32 12.31 19.37
CA GLN A 125 -9.40 12.03 20.47
C GLN A 125 -9.07 13.29 21.30
N LEU A 126 -8.85 14.44 20.65
CA LEU A 126 -8.62 15.69 21.37
C LEU A 126 -9.82 16.11 22.24
N ARG A 127 -11.04 15.95 21.71
CA ARG A 127 -12.27 16.17 22.49
C ARG A 127 -12.37 15.26 23.71
N THR A 128 -12.02 13.98 23.59
CA THR A 128 -12.00 13.07 24.76
C THR A 128 -10.96 13.47 25.82
N MET A 129 -9.92 14.22 25.42
CA MET A 129 -8.89 14.75 26.33
C MET A 129 -9.19 16.18 26.81
N GLY A 130 -10.35 16.74 26.47
CA GLY A 130 -10.72 18.12 26.84
C GLY A 130 -9.88 19.19 26.14
N VAL A 131 -9.22 18.86 25.02
CA VAL A 131 -8.42 19.81 24.25
C VAL A 131 -9.24 20.35 23.10
N ASP A 132 -9.49 21.66 23.13
CA ASP A 132 -10.09 22.38 22.02
C ASP A 132 -9.04 22.74 20.94
N SER A 133 -9.50 23.06 19.73
CA SER A 133 -8.66 23.35 18.56
C SER A 133 -7.61 24.42 18.82
N LYS A 134 -7.98 25.51 19.49
CA LYS A 134 -7.05 26.59 19.87
C LYS A 134 -5.95 26.11 20.81
N LYS A 135 -6.30 25.27 21.79
CA LYS A 135 -5.33 24.70 22.75
C LYS A 135 -4.40 23.71 22.05
N ALA A 136 -4.90 22.90 21.11
CA ALA A 136 -4.07 22.01 20.30
C ALA A 136 -3.07 22.78 19.42
N HIS A 137 -3.49 23.88 18.78
CA HIS A 137 -2.62 24.76 17.99
C HIS A 137 -1.53 25.39 18.87
N SER A 138 -1.90 25.88 20.06
CA SER A 138 -0.95 26.47 21.01
C SER A 138 0.07 25.46 21.53
N ILE A 139 -0.34 24.23 21.83
CA ILE A 139 0.56 23.17 22.32
C ILE A 139 1.54 22.73 21.22
N LEU A 140 1.07 22.63 19.98
CA LEU A 140 1.90 22.22 18.85
C LEU A 140 2.73 23.37 18.25
N GLY A 141 2.44 24.62 18.62
CA GLY A 141 3.12 25.81 18.11
C GLY A 141 2.88 26.03 16.61
N VAL A 142 1.70 25.68 16.09
CA VAL A 142 1.35 25.77 14.66
C VAL A 142 0.07 26.57 14.45
N VAL A 143 -0.02 27.27 13.31
CA VAL A 143 -1.23 28.03 12.93
C VAL A 143 -2.25 27.09 12.29
N SER A 144 -1.78 26.14 11.48
CA SER A 144 -2.57 25.08 10.87
C SER A 144 -1.91 23.73 11.09
N ILE A 145 -2.55 22.81 11.82
CA ILE A 145 -2.04 21.42 11.96
C ILE A 145 -1.98 20.75 10.57
N LYS A 146 -2.87 21.12 9.64
CA LYS A 146 -2.88 20.51 8.31
C LYS A 146 -1.68 20.93 7.48
N ASP A 147 -1.34 22.21 7.47
CA ASP A 147 -0.32 22.74 6.57
C ASP A 147 1.06 22.81 7.23
N ASP A 148 1.13 23.23 8.50
CA ASP A 148 2.41 23.41 9.20
C ASP A 148 2.95 22.13 9.84
N TRP A 149 2.08 21.18 10.18
CA TRP A 149 2.47 19.91 10.79
C TRP A 149 2.51 18.78 9.77
N VAL A 150 1.38 18.50 9.12
CA VAL A 150 1.30 17.43 8.10
C VAL A 150 2.06 17.83 6.83
N GLY A 151 2.04 19.11 6.43
CA GLY A 151 2.86 19.60 5.31
C GLY A 151 4.37 19.49 5.52
N LYS A 152 4.85 19.41 6.78
CA LYS A 152 6.26 19.10 7.12
C LYS A 152 6.55 17.60 7.20
N GLY A 153 5.62 16.74 6.75
CA GLY A 153 5.77 15.29 6.74
C GLY A 153 5.57 14.61 8.09
N LYS A 154 5.07 15.32 9.12
CA LYS A 154 4.77 14.72 10.42
C LYS A 154 3.36 14.11 10.44
N THR A 155 3.19 13.02 11.17
CA THR A 155 1.89 12.31 11.26
C THR A 155 0.98 12.91 12.34
N LEU A 156 -0.33 12.67 12.22
CA LEU A 156 -1.33 13.01 13.24
C LEU A 156 -1.08 12.28 14.57
N ASP A 157 -0.49 11.10 14.52
CA ASP A 157 -0.11 10.34 15.71
C ASP A 157 1.03 11.02 16.48
N ALA A 158 2.01 11.57 15.76
CA ALA A 158 3.07 12.35 16.38
C ALA A 158 2.51 13.63 17.02
N ALA A 159 1.55 14.30 16.38
CA ALA A 159 0.87 15.46 16.96
C ALA A 159 0.15 15.08 18.26
N LEU A 160 -0.60 13.98 18.24
CA LEU A 160 -1.36 13.51 19.39
C LEU A 160 -0.45 13.08 20.55
N ALA A 161 0.70 12.47 20.27
CA ALA A 161 1.70 12.12 21.27
C ALA A 161 2.30 13.35 21.97
N VAL A 162 2.62 14.40 21.20
CA VAL A 162 3.13 15.67 21.75
C VAL A 162 2.08 16.34 22.64
N ILE A 163 0.82 16.36 22.20
CA ILE A 163 -0.27 16.93 23.00
C ILE A 163 -0.46 16.15 24.31
N LYS A 164 -0.44 14.81 24.26
CA LYS A 164 -0.52 13.98 25.47
C LYS A 164 0.61 14.27 26.45
N LEU A 165 1.83 14.43 25.95
CA LEU A 165 3.00 14.71 26.78
C LEU A 165 2.90 16.10 27.43
N ALA A 166 2.42 17.11 26.69
CA ALA A 166 2.20 18.44 27.22
C ALA A 166 1.13 18.45 28.33
N LEU A 167 0.00 17.77 28.12
CA LEU A 167 -1.05 17.65 29.15
C LEU A 167 -0.59 16.88 30.40
N ALA A 168 0.30 15.90 30.24
CA ALA A 168 0.87 15.18 31.37
C ALA A 168 1.77 16.07 32.24
N LYS A 169 2.43 17.08 31.64
CA LYS A 169 3.24 18.08 32.36
C LYS A 169 2.40 19.16 33.06
N GLU A 170 1.19 19.44 32.57
CA GLU A 170 0.26 20.41 33.19
C GLU A 170 -0.46 19.83 34.43
N LYS A 171 -0.43 18.52 34.68
CA LYS A 171 -1.03 17.94 35.90
C LYS A 171 -0.08 18.12 37.09
N PRO A 172 -0.43 18.91 38.12
CA PRO A 172 0.34 18.93 39.36
C PRO A 172 0.26 17.55 40.03
N SER A 173 1.41 17.05 40.48
CA SER A 173 1.52 15.81 41.26
C SER A 173 0.66 15.88 42.53
N PRO A 174 -0.04 14.79 42.93
CA PRO A 174 -0.71 14.74 44.22
C PRO A 174 0.32 14.77 45.34
N LEU A 175 0.17 15.77 46.21
CA LEU A 175 0.87 16.06 47.46
C LEU A 175 1.52 14.84 48.12
N LYS A 176 2.85 14.94 48.34
CA LYS A 176 3.59 14.14 49.31
C LYS A 176 4.23 15.10 50.32
N GLY A 177 3.50 15.38 51.40
CA GLY A 177 3.93 15.95 52.68
C GLY A 177 2.96 15.34 53.70
N ASP A 178 3.38 14.70 54.78
CA ASP A 178 4.30 15.21 55.79
C ASP A 178 5.22 14.10 56.33
N GLU A 179 6.52 14.41 56.46
CA GLU A 179 7.33 13.98 57.61
C GLU A 179 8.66 14.75 57.66
N ALA A 180 8.78 15.55 58.72
CA ALA A 180 9.98 16.00 59.44
C ALA A 180 11.16 16.57 58.62
N ALA A 181 11.44 17.88 58.68
CA ALA A 181 12.00 18.58 59.85
C ALA A 181 13.26 17.89 60.41
N TRP A 182 14.42 18.07 59.76
CA TRP A 182 15.76 18.12 60.36
C TRP A 182 16.72 18.85 59.40
N GLU A 183 17.47 19.82 59.95
CA GLU A 183 18.64 20.56 59.40
C GLU A 183 18.44 21.29 58.05
N ASP A 184 18.22 22.60 57.96
CA ASP A 184 18.99 23.72 58.54
C ASP A 184 20.51 23.50 58.54
N LEU A 185 21.17 23.83 57.41
CA LEU A 185 22.50 24.49 57.36
C LEU A 185 23.01 24.62 55.92
N ARG A 186 22.84 25.84 55.38
CA ARG A 186 23.71 26.59 54.44
C ARG A 186 23.01 27.15 53.19
N HIS A 187 22.57 28.39 53.31
CA HIS A 187 22.62 29.41 52.24
C HIS A 187 24.09 29.76 51.87
N PRO A 188 24.38 30.64 50.88
CA PRO A 188 23.87 30.76 49.51
C PRO A 188 25.03 31.08 48.50
N THR A 189 24.73 31.28 47.21
CA THR A 189 25.31 32.31 46.30
C THR A 189 24.67 32.10 44.92
N GLU A 190 23.71 32.94 44.48
CA GLU A 190 23.87 34.25 43.81
C GLU A 190 24.67 34.18 42.50
N GLY A 191 24.04 34.63 41.39
CA GLY A 191 24.67 34.73 40.08
C GLY A 191 23.71 34.81 38.88
N GLU A 192 22.90 35.87 38.86
CA GLU A 192 22.27 36.57 37.72
C GLU A 192 23.19 36.61 36.46
N GLU A 193 22.80 36.46 35.18
CA GLU A 193 21.98 37.33 34.32
C GLU A 193 21.80 36.72 32.90
N LYS A 194 20.69 37.08 32.21
CA LYS A 194 20.51 37.15 30.73
C LYS A 194 20.78 38.62 30.31
N PRO A 195 21.07 39.03 29.03
CA PRO A 195 20.16 38.81 27.88
C PRO A 195 20.69 38.97 26.40
N VAL A 196 19.84 38.49 25.46
CA VAL A 196 19.38 39.06 24.15
C VAL A 196 20.36 39.44 23.01
N GLY A 197 20.03 38.98 21.79
CA GLY A 197 20.15 39.78 20.54
C GLY A 197 20.35 38.98 19.24
N VAL A 198 19.30 38.69 18.46
CA VAL A 198 18.83 39.35 17.20
C VAL A 198 19.44 38.82 15.87
N ALA A 199 18.58 38.08 15.15
CA ALA A 199 18.23 38.08 13.70
C ALA A 199 19.26 38.12 12.53
N ALA A 200 19.20 37.05 11.70
CA ALA A 200 18.95 36.98 10.24
C ALA A 200 19.96 37.59 9.22
N PRO A 201 19.81 37.35 7.89
CA PRO A 201 19.59 36.12 7.10
C PRO A 201 20.59 36.02 5.90
N LYS A 202 20.54 34.96 5.06
CA LYS A 202 20.39 35.09 3.59
C LYS A 202 20.38 33.77 2.81
N ILE A 203 19.48 33.80 1.83
CA ILE A 203 19.18 32.89 0.73
C ILE A 203 20.33 32.86 -0.29
N GLY A 204 20.56 31.72 -0.92
CA GLY A 204 21.39 31.61 -2.12
C GLY A 204 21.16 30.30 -2.87
N ALA A 205 20.40 30.37 -3.95
CA ALA A 205 20.21 29.30 -4.92
C ALA A 205 21.48 29.06 -5.74
N ARG A 206 21.75 27.81 -6.15
CA ARG A 206 22.48 27.53 -7.39
C ARG A 206 22.18 26.13 -7.92
N ALA A 207 21.84 26.08 -9.21
CA ALA A 207 21.72 24.88 -10.04
C ALA A 207 23.08 24.54 -10.69
N PRO A 208 23.16 23.47 -11.50
CA PRO A 208 23.98 22.29 -11.30
C PRO A 208 25.37 22.39 -11.95
N THR A 209 26.33 21.60 -11.48
CA THR A 209 27.65 21.47 -12.12
C THR A 209 27.96 19.99 -12.30
N GLU A 210 28.15 19.60 -13.56
CA GLU A 210 28.71 18.32 -13.97
C GLU A 210 30.12 18.18 -13.39
N GLU A 211 30.37 17.11 -12.64
CA GLU A 211 31.71 16.80 -12.15
C GLU A 211 32.03 15.32 -12.33
N LYS A 212 33.18 15.09 -12.96
CA LYS A 212 33.79 13.82 -13.36
C LYS A 212 33.87 12.83 -12.19
N LEU A 213 33.38 11.61 -12.39
CA LEU A 213 33.42 10.51 -11.42
C LEU A 213 34.86 10.03 -11.18
N LYS A 214 35.35 10.25 -9.96
CA LYS A 214 36.46 9.50 -9.35
C LYS A 214 35.95 8.09 -8.96
N PRO A 215 36.79 7.04 -9.01
CA PRO A 215 36.39 5.68 -8.66
C PRO A 215 36.03 5.62 -7.17
N LYS A 216 34.76 5.33 -6.88
CA LYS A 216 34.25 5.19 -5.51
C LYS A 216 34.62 3.82 -4.93
N PRO A 217 34.89 3.72 -3.61
CA PRO A 217 35.31 2.49 -2.96
C PRO A 217 34.20 1.42 -2.98
N LYS A 218 34.62 0.15 -3.11
CA LYS A 218 33.75 -1.05 -3.13
C LYS A 218 32.75 -1.03 -1.96
N ARG A 219 31.46 -0.94 -2.27
CA ARG A 219 30.36 -0.99 -1.30
C ARG A 219 30.21 -2.41 -0.72
N ASP A 220 30.01 -2.51 0.61
CA ASP A 220 29.79 -3.78 1.30
C ASP A 220 28.47 -4.44 0.86
N PRO A 221 28.48 -5.66 0.28
CA PRO A 221 27.29 -6.28 -0.31
C PRO A 221 26.13 -6.53 0.67
N ASN A 222 26.42 -6.65 1.96
CA ASN A 222 25.42 -6.93 3.01
C ASN A 222 24.55 -5.70 3.36
N THR A 223 24.89 -4.53 2.82
CA THR A 223 24.12 -3.30 3.01
C THR A 223 22.90 -3.24 2.08
N VAL A 224 22.89 -4.02 1.00
CA VAL A 224 21.83 -4.05 -0.01
C VAL A 224 20.77 -5.08 0.37
N LYS A 225 19.75 -4.65 1.12
CA LYS A 225 18.67 -5.54 1.61
C LYS A 225 17.37 -5.49 0.79
N THR A 226 17.21 -4.48 -0.07
CA THR A 226 15.99 -4.27 -0.86
C THR A 226 16.30 -4.18 -2.35
N ILE A 227 15.31 -4.47 -3.20
CA ILE A 227 15.46 -4.39 -4.67
C ILE A 227 15.76 -2.95 -5.10
N ASP A 228 15.13 -1.95 -4.48
CA ASP A 228 15.42 -0.54 -4.79
C ASP A 228 16.84 -0.13 -4.38
N ALA A 229 17.35 -0.67 -3.26
CA ALA A 229 18.74 -0.45 -2.87
C ALA A 229 19.71 -1.13 -3.84
N LEU A 230 19.35 -2.28 -4.41
CA LEU A 230 20.14 -2.99 -5.42
C LEU A 230 20.21 -2.19 -6.72
N LYS A 231 19.06 -1.71 -7.23
CA LYS A 231 19.00 -0.85 -8.42
C LYS A 231 19.88 0.38 -8.26
N LYS A 232 19.74 1.06 -7.13
CA LYS A 232 20.52 2.25 -6.79
C LYS A 232 22.01 1.92 -6.69
N ALA A 233 22.36 0.81 -6.04
CA ALA A 233 23.76 0.40 -5.92
C ALA A 233 24.39 0.03 -7.27
N CYS A 234 23.68 -0.73 -8.11
CA CYS A 234 24.18 -1.10 -9.43
C CYS A 234 24.36 0.11 -10.36
N SER A 235 23.46 1.09 -10.27
CA SER A 235 23.60 2.34 -11.03
C SER A 235 24.76 3.22 -10.51
N GLU A 236 24.91 3.35 -9.18
CA GLU A 236 25.97 4.17 -8.58
C GLU A 236 27.37 3.56 -8.70
N ASP A 237 27.48 2.24 -8.58
CA ASP A 237 28.77 1.54 -8.47
C ASP A 237 29.23 0.98 -9.83
N PHE A 238 28.31 0.61 -10.72
CA PHE A 238 28.63 0.02 -12.04
C PHE A 238 28.05 0.78 -13.24
N GLY A 239 27.28 1.85 -13.02
CA GLY A 239 26.63 2.61 -14.10
C GLY A 239 25.60 1.79 -14.88
N LEU A 240 25.00 0.78 -14.24
CA LEU A 240 24.06 -0.13 -14.90
C LEU A 240 22.61 0.34 -14.78
N ASP A 241 21.92 0.35 -15.91
CA ASP A 241 20.47 0.50 -15.98
C ASP A 241 19.76 -0.86 -15.79
N GLU A 242 18.46 -0.84 -15.45
CA GLU A 242 17.68 -2.06 -15.15
C GLU A 242 17.79 -3.19 -16.21
N PRO A 243 17.74 -2.90 -17.53
CA PRO A 243 17.89 -3.95 -18.54
C PRO A 243 19.27 -4.61 -18.53
N ALA A 244 20.32 -3.84 -18.23
CA ALA A 244 21.67 -4.34 -18.16
C ALA A 244 21.89 -5.19 -16.90
N ILE A 245 21.24 -4.84 -15.79
CA ILE A 245 21.24 -5.67 -14.56
C ILE A 245 20.59 -7.03 -14.84
N PHE A 246 19.48 -7.06 -15.58
CA PHE A 246 18.81 -8.30 -15.97
C PHE A 246 19.64 -9.19 -16.88
N ALA A 247 20.34 -8.58 -17.84
CA ALA A 247 21.25 -9.31 -18.73
C ALA A 247 22.40 -9.95 -17.93
N GLU A 248 22.99 -9.21 -16.98
CA GLU A 248 24.12 -9.69 -16.18
C GLU A 248 23.70 -10.79 -15.17
N LEU A 249 22.48 -10.72 -14.64
CA LEU A 249 21.93 -11.74 -13.73
C LEU A 249 21.24 -12.90 -14.46
N ASN A 250 21.08 -12.81 -15.78
CA ASN A 250 20.33 -13.76 -16.61
C ASN A 250 18.90 -14.04 -16.06
N ILE A 251 18.19 -12.96 -15.71
CA ILE A 251 16.81 -13.02 -15.16
C ILE A 251 15.83 -12.27 -16.05
N GLY A 252 14.58 -12.73 -16.08
CA GLY A 252 13.49 -12.07 -16.82
C GLY A 252 12.71 -11.06 -15.98
N SER A 253 12.84 -11.11 -14.66
CA SER A 253 12.05 -10.29 -13.74
C SER A 253 12.71 -10.13 -12.38
N TRP A 254 12.48 -9.00 -11.71
CA TRP A 254 12.88 -8.77 -10.32
C TRP A 254 12.30 -9.80 -9.33
N LEU A 255 11.24 -10.53 -9.69
CA LEU A 255 10.68 -11.61 -8.88
C LEU A 255 11.58 -12.84 -8.77
N GLU A 256 12.52 -12.99 -9.70
CA GLU A 256 13.49 -14.10 -9.71
C GLU A 256 14.69 -13.82 -8.79
N VAL A 257 14.83 -12.57 -8.31
CA VAL A 257 15.88 -12.18 -7.36
C VAL A 257 15.48 -12.61 -5.96
N PHE A 258 15.99 -13.76 -5.53
CA PHE A 258 15.74 -14.28 -4.18
C PHE A 258 16.44 -13.46 -3.08
N SER A 259 17.63 -12.94 -3.37
CA SER A 259 18.46 -12.19 -2.41
C SER A 259 19.13 -11.01 -3.11
N PRO A 260 18.74 -9.76 -2.81
CA PRO A 260 19.34 -8.56 -3.41
C PRO A 260 20.84 -8.44 -3.12
N SER A 261 21.29 -8.91 -1.95
CA SER A 261 22.71 -8.89 -1.59
C SER A 261 23.53 -9.86 -2.46
N ASP A 262 22.99 -11.05 -2.74
CA ASP A 262 23.69 -12.05 -3.56
C ASP A 262 23.70 -11.63 -5.04
N ALA A 263 22.61 -11.06 -5.53
CA ALA A 263 22.56 -10.47 -6.87
C ALA A 263 23.62 -9.38 -7.05
N TYR A 264 23.80 -8.50 -6.06
CA TYR A 264 24.88 -7.50 -6.09
C TYR A 264 26.27 -8.15 -6.12
N ARG A 265 26.51 -9.22 -5.35
CA ARG A 265 27.79 -9.95 -5.36
C ARG A 265 28.10 -10.57 -6.71
N THR A 266 27.10 -11.18 -7.37
CA THR A 266 27.27 -11.78 -8.70
C THR A 266 27.69 -10.74 -9.73
N ILE A 267 27.02 -9.58 -9.75
CA ILE A 267 27.36 -8.47 -10.65
C ILE A 267 28.75 -7.91 -10.33
N ALA A 268 29.06 -7.74 -9.04
CA ALA A 268 30.36 -7.25 -8.61
C ALA A 268 31.50 -8.21 -8.92
N ALA A 269 31.25 -9.52 -8.95
CA ALA A 269 32.21 -10.55 -9.32
C ALA A 269 32.42 -10.64 -10.84
N ALA A 270 31.36 -10.48 -11.64
CA ALA A 270 31.44 -10.48 -13.10
C ALA A 270 32.26 -9.32 -13.68
N ARG A 271 32.43 -8.23 -12.90
CA ARG A 271 33.10 -6.99 -13.33
C ARG A 271 34.41 -6.67 -12.60
N GLN A 272 34.90 -7.58 -11.76
CA GLN A 272 36.28 -7.51 -11.21
C GLN A 272 37.27 -8.16 -12.16
#